data_AF-A0A5B7HFK3-F1
#
_entry.id   AF-A0A5B7HFK3-F1
#
_cell.length_a   1.000
_cell.length_b   1.000
_cell.length_c   1.000
_cell.angle_alpha   90.00
_cell.angle_beta   90.00
_cell.angle_gamma   90.00
#
_symmetry.space_group_name_H-M   'P 1'
#
loop_
_entity.id
_entity.type
_entity.pdbx_description
1 polymer ?
#
loop_
_entity_poly.entity_id
_entity_poly.type
_entity_poly.pdbx_seq_one_letter_code
_entity_poly.pdbx_strand_id
1 'polypeptide(L)'
;MADLLKVDEDSYVVRLGSPLTGKAANIYISLSSNTISSYPLLKKALLTNFHTTSDGYHTKFHGTKIHGGNSYQQFSAQLMRFFQTWIDSSKAESNYDSLKDFIMLDQFLALLSTDLWGFSEGAVTKDLCGSCPAR
;
A
#
# COMPACT_ATOMS: atom_id res chain seq x y z
N MET A 1 29.81 3.73 0.42
CA MET A 1 30.18 4.38 -0.85
C MET A 1 29.52 5.75 -1.04
N ALA A 2 29.32 6.54 0.02
CA ALA A 2 28.73 7.88 -0.07
C ALA A 2 29.71 9.02 0.26
N ASP A 3 30.89 8.69 0.80
CA ASP A 3 31.88 9.65 1.32
C ASP A 3 32.94 10.07 0.27
N LEU A 4 32.85 9.53 -0.95
CA LEU A 4 33.87 9.68 -2.01
C LEU A 4 33.58 10.82 -2.99
N LEU A 5 32.37 11.35 -3.01
CA LEU A 5 31.99 12.47 -3.85
C LEU A 5 31.59 13.60 -2.91
N LYS A 6 32.45 14.62 -2.77
CA LYS A 6 32.13 15.86 -2.06
C LYS A 6 31.03 16.60 -2.81
N VAL A 7 29.80 16.15 -2.68
CA VAL A 7 28.70 16.73 -3.41
C VAL A 7 27.86 17.58 -2.49
N ASP A 8 27.66 18.81 -2.95
CA ASP A 8 26.84 19.82 -2.29
C ASP A 8 25.38 19.33 -2.13
N GLU A 9 24.82 19.54 -0.95
CA GLU A 9 23.52 18.96 -0.57
C GLU A 9 22.38 19.43 -1.47
N ASP A 10 22.47 20.64 -2.00
CA ASP A 10 21.45 21.25 -2.86
C ASP A 10 21.35 20.51 -4.20
N SER A 11 22.43 19.87 -4.63
CA SER A 11 22.48 19.12 -5.89
C SER A 11 22.01 17.66 -5.77
N TYR A 12 21.78 17.14 -4.56
CA TYR A 12 21.27 15.78 -4.38
C TYR A 12 19.85 15.63 -4.93
N VAL A 13 19.01 16.64 -4.76
CA VAL A 13 17.60 16.63 -5.22
C VAL A 13 17.51 16.37 -6.72
N VAL A 14 18.26 17.15 -7.50
CA VAL A 14 18.27 17.08 -8.96
C VAL A 14 18.82 15.75 -9.46
N ARG A 15 19.92 15.27 -8.84
CA ARG A 15 20.48 13.94 -9.16
C ARG A 15 19.58 12.80 -8.74
N LEU A 16 18.82 12.94 -7.66
CA LEU A 16 17.94 11.90 -7.17
C LEU A 16 16.74 11.72 -8.10
N GLY A 17 16.21 12.79 -8.69
CA GLY A 17 15.06 12.74 -9.60
C GLY A 17 15.35 12.02 -10.92
N SER A 18 16.56 12.19 -11.48
CA SER A 18 16.95 11.64 -12.80
C SER A 18 16.86 10.11 -12.94
N PRO A 19 17.24 9.28 -11.94
CA PRO A 19 17.11 7.82 -12.03
C PRO A 19 15.75 7.27 -11.56
N LEU A 20 14.82 8.09 -11.06
CA LEU A 20 13.53 7.56 -10.60
C LEU A 20 12.68 7.12 -11.78
N THR A 21 12.10 5.93 -11.67
CA THR A 21 11.21 5.35 -12.68
C THR A 21 9.95 4.76 -12.04
N GLY A 22 8.88 4.63 -12.83
CA GLY A 22 7.62 4.01 -12.41
C GLY A 22 6.99 4.71 -11.20
N LYS A 23 6.62 3.93 -10.17
CA LYS A 23 5.95 4.43 -8.96
C LYS A 23 6.74 5.53 -8.26
N ALA A 24 8.07 5.43 -8.24
CA ALA A 24 8.92 6.44 -7.60
C ALA A 24 8.90 7.79 -8.33
N ALA A 25 8.85 7.78 -9.66
CA ALA A 25 8.74 8.99 -10.47
C ALA A 25 7.37 9.67 -10.28
N ASN A 26 6.28 8.89 -10.24
CA ASN A 26 4.94 9.43 -9.96
C ASN A 26 4.86 10.08 -8.58
N ILE A 27 5.46 9.45 -7.55
CA ILE A 27 5.55 10.04 -6.21
C ILE A 27 6.35 11.34 -6.28
N TYR A 28 7.52 11.33 -6.93
CA TYR A 28 8.37 12.51 -7.07
C TYR A 28 7.65 13.70 -7.70
N ILE A 29 6.86 13.48 -8.76
CA ILE A 29 6.06 14.52 -9.44
C ILE A 29 4.91 15.02 -8.54
N SER A 30 4.37 14.16 -7.67
CA SER A 30 3.28 14.53 -6.75
C SER A 30 3.71 15.32 -5.52
N LEU A 31 5.02 15.39 -5.23
CA LEU A 31 5.55 16.11 -4.08
C LEU A 31 5.58 17.62 -4.32
N SER A 32 5.33 18.40 -3.26
CA SER A 32 5.40 19.86 -3.33
C SER A 32 6.84 20.36 -3.53
N SER A 33 6.99 21.50 -4.21
CA SER A 33 8.29 22.16 -4.45
C SER A 33 9.08 22.42 -3.16
N ASN A 34 8.39 22.69 -2.04
CA ASN A 34 8.99 22.85 -0.72
C ASN A 34 9.55 21.55 -0.12
N THR A 35 9.01 20.39 -0.51
CA THR A 35 9.52 19.08 -0.07
C THR A 35 10.68 18.63 -0.95
N ILE A 36 10.63 18.97 -2.24
CA ILE A 36 11.67 18.66 -3.23
C ILE A 36 12.94 19.47 -2.95
N SER A 37 12.84 20.72 -2.48
CA SER A 37 14.00 21.59 -2.22
C SER A 37 14.93 21.12 -1.10
N SER A 38 14.53 20.14 -0.28
CA SER A 38 15.33 19.60 0.81
C SER A 38 15.54 18.10 0.62
N TYR A 39 16.78 17.69 0.37
CA TYR A 39 17.14 16.28 0.25
C TYR A 39 16.65 15.39 1.41
N PRO A 40 16.79 15.76 2.70
CA PRO A 40 16.28 14.93 3.79
C PRO A 40 14.75 14.80 3.79
N LEU A 41 14.01 15.85 3.42
CA LEU A 41 12.55 15.79 3.29
C LEU A 41 12.12 14.94 2.09
N LEU A 42 12.78 15.13 0.94
CA LEU A 42 12.56 14.35 -0.27
C LEU A 42 12.84 12.86 -0.02
N LYS A 43 13.98 12.52 0.59
CA LYS A 43 14.36 11.15 0.95
C LYS A 43 13.34 10.54 1.89
N LYS A 44 12.90 11.27 2.91
CA LYS A 44 11.85 10.80 3.84
C LYS A 44 10.53 10.58 3.12
N ALA A 45 10.09 11.51 2.28
CA ALA A 45 8.83 11.40 1.55
C ALA A 45 8.85 10.23 0.55
N LEU A 46 9.94 10.07 -0.22
CA LEU A 46 10.13 8.91 -1.09
C LEU A 46 10.15 7.61 -0.30
N LEU A 47 10.93 7.52 0.78
CA LEU A 47 10.97 6.32 1.62
C LEU A 47 9.62 6.01 2.25
N THR A 48 8.86 6.99 2.75
CA THR A 48 7.52 6.75 3.31
C THR A 48 6.53 6.24 2.26
N ASN A 49 6.60 6.76 1.03
CA ASN A 49 5.69 6.35 -0.04
C ASN A 49 6.14 5.06 -0.76
N PHE A 50 7.43 4.71 -0.68
CA PHE A 50 8.05 3.58 -1.38
C PHE A 50 8.32 2.38 -0.48
N HIS A 51 8.66 2.60 0.81
CA HIS A 51 8.40 1.60 1.83
C HIS A 51 6.93 1.33 1.74
N THR A 52 6.63 0.14 1.27
CA THR A 52 5.28 -0.39 1.24
C THR A 52 4.80 -0.30 2.69
N THR A 53 3.96 0.70 2.97
CA THR A 53 3.28 0.89 4.25
C THR A 53 2.69 -0.46 4.67
N SER A 54 2.46 -0.68 5.97
CA SER A 54 1.69 -1.84 6.47
C SER A 54 0.57 -2.26 5.50
N ASP A 55 -0.22 -1.29 5.05
CA ASP A 55 -1.34 -1.43 4.12
C ASP A 55 -0.99 -2.00 2.73
N GLY A 56 0.21 -1.72 2.21
CA GLY A 56 0.65 -2.25 0.93
C GLY A 56 1.09 -3.71 1.01
N TYR A 57 1.62 -4.16 2.17
CA TYR A 57 1.91 -5.57 2.40
C TYR A 57 0.66 -6.33 2.79
N HIS A 58 -0.25 -5.69 3.53
CA HIS A 58 -1.61 -6.16 3.79
C HIS A 58 -2.39 -6.43 2.50
N THR A 59 -2.44 -5.45 1.59
CA THR A 59 -3.10 -5.60 0.28
C THR A 59 -2.47 -6.74 -0.54
N LYS A 60 -1.14 -6.88 -0.51
CA LYS A 60 -0.45 -7.99 -1.17
C LYS A 60 -0.80 -9.31 -0.51
N PHE A 61 -0.80 -9.40 0.81
CA PHE A 61 -1.12 -10.62 1.56
C PHE A 61 -2.54 -11.11 1.23
N HIS A 62 -3.55 -10.25 1.32
CA HIS A 62 -4.95 -10.60 1.03
C HIS A 62 -5.25 -10.74 -0.47
N GLY A 63 -4.50 -10.05 -1.33
CA GLY A 63 -4.68 -10.08 -2.78
C GLY A 63 -3.86 -11.17 -3.50
N THR A 64 -2.96 -11.88 -2.82
CA THR A 64 -2.10 -12.90 -3.46
C THR A 64 -2.95 -14.12 -3.84
N LYS A 65 -3.03 -14.38 -5.15
CA LYS A 65 -3.71 -15.56 -5.72
C LYS A 65 -2.69 -16.51 -6.32
N ILE A 66 -2.96 -17.81 -6.22
CA ILE A 66 -2.17 -18.86 -6.88
C ILE A 66 -2.30 -18.65 -8.40
N HIS A 67 -1.19 -18.36 -9.07
CA HIS A 67 -1.12 -18.35 -10.52
C HIS A 67 -0.68 -19.74 -11.02
N GLY A 68 -1.29 -20.20 -12.12
CA GLY A 68 -1.02 -21.48 -12.76
C GLY A 68 0.40 -21.55 -13.32
N GLY A 69 1.36 -21.87 -12.45
CA GLY A 69 2.80 -21.90 -12.72
C GLY A 69 3.66 -21.94 -11.46
N ASN A 70 3.13 -21.54 -10.31
CA ASN A 70 3.85 -21.60 -9.04
C ASN A 70 3.63 -22.94 -8.32
N SER A 71 4.71 -23.49 -7.75
CA SER A 71 4.57 -24.60 -6.79
C SER A 71 3.87 -24.09 -5.52
N TYR A 72 2.98 -24.90 -4.94
CA TYR A 72 2.30 -24.60 -3.67
C TYR A 72 3.29 -24.23 -2.55
N GLN A 73 4.48 -24.83 -2.56
CA GLN A 73 5.54 -24.51 -1.60
C GLN A 73 6.06 -23.07 -1.78
N GLN A 74 6.29 -22.65 -3.02
CA GLN A 74 6.75 -21.29 -3.32
C GLN A 74 5.68 -20.26 -2.97
N PHE A 75 4.41 -20.57 -3.23
CA PHE A 75 3.29 -19.73 -2.83
C PHE A 75 3.21 -19.57 -1.31
N SER A 76 3.33 -20.67 -0.55
CA SER A 76 3.30 -20.62 0.92
C SER A 76 4.44 -19.78 1.50
N ALA A 77 5.66 -19.91 0.95
CA ALA A 77 6.81 -19.11 1.35
C ALA A 77 6.62 -17.62 1.03
N GLN A 78 6.02 -17.32 -0.12
CA GLN A 78 5.71 -15.95 -0.53
C GLN A 78 4.65 -15.31 0.38
N LEU A 79 3.58 -16.05 0.70
CA LEU A 79 2.53 -15.60 1.60
C LEU A 79 3.07 -15.31 3.00
N MET A 80 3.90 -16.22 3.52
CA MET A 80 4.56 -16.05 4.82
C MET A 80 5.48 -14.82 4.83
N ARG A 81 6.23 -14.57 3.75
CA ARG A 81 7.08 -13.38 3.64
C ARG A 81 6.26 -12.08 3.68
N PHE A 82 5.12 -12.03 2.98
CA PHE A 82 4.25 -10.85 3.02
C PHE A 82 3.67 -10.62 4.41
N PHE A 83 3.23 -11.69 5.08
CA PHE A 83 2.74 -11.63 6.45
C PHE A 83 3.81 -11.10 7.41
N GLN A 84 5.01 -11.69 7.42
CA GLN A 84 6.09 -11.27 8.30
C GLN A 84 6.45 -9.79 8.07
N THR A 85 6.61 -9.40 6.82
CA THR A 85 6.95 -8.00 6.49
C THR A 85 5.84 -7.03 6.89
N TRP A 86 4.57 -7.46 6.81
CA TRP A 86 3.43 -6.66 7.25
C TRP A 86 3.45 -6.43 8.77
N ILE A 87 3.65 -7.49 9.56
CA ILE A 87 3.76 -7.39 11.02
C ILE A 87 4.97 -6.56 11.44
N ASP A 88 6.14 -6.78 10.81
CA ASP A 88 7.34 -5.99 11.09
C ASP A 88 7.12 -4.50 10.77
N SER A 89 6.30 -4.20 9.77
CA SER A 89 5.96 -2.83 9.36
C SER A 89 4.85 -2.19 10.19
N SER A 90 3.99 -2.97 10.85
CA SER A 90 2.85 -2.46 11.64
C SER A 90 3.26 -1.98 13.03
N LYS A 91 4.54 -2.15 13.43
CA LYS A 91 5.06 -1.86 14.78
C LYS A 91 4.26 -2.57 15.89
N ALA A 92 3.53 -3.64 15.56
CA ALA A 92 2.85 -4.42 16.57
C ALA A 92 3.87 -4.98 17.56
N GLU A 93 3.57 -4.93 18.85
CA GLU A 93 4.43 -5.52 19.87
C GLU A 93 4.57 -7.02 19.60
N SER A 94 5.75 -7.58 19.88
CA SER A 94 6.09 -8.99 19.61
C SER A 94 5.36 -10.00 20.50
N ASN A 95 4.24 -9.60 21.11
CA ASN A 95 3.41 -10.45 21.96
C ASN A 95 2.32 -11.14 21.14
N TYR A 96 2.02 -12.39 21.51
CA TYR A 96 0.99 -13.19 20.86
C TYR A 96 -0.39 -12.53 20.93
N ASP A 97 -0.76 -11.95 22.08
CA ASP A 97 -2.07 -11.32 22.26
C ASP A 97 -2.22 -10.09 21.36
N SER A 98 -1.18 -9.26 21.25
CA SER A 98 -1.15 -8.10 20.38
C SER A 98 -1.28 -8.48 18.91
N LEU A 99 -0.63 -9.56 18.48
CA LEU A 99 -0.77 -10.11 17.13
C LEU A 99 -2.19 -10.63 16.87
N LYS A 100 -2.76 -11.36 17.84
CA LYS A 100 -4.12 -11.89 17.75
C LYS A 100 -5.14 -10.76 17.61
N ASP A 101 -5.05 -9.73 18.45
CA ASP A 101 -5.94 -8.56 18.41
C ASP A 101 -5.80 -7.79 17.10
N PHE A 102 -4.56 -7.62 16.62
CA PHE A 102 -4.27 -7.00 15.33
C PHE A 102 -4.94 -7.72 14.16
N ILE A 103 -4.82 -9.05 14.09
CA ILE A 103 -5.46 -9.85 13.03
C ILE A 103 -6.98 -9.87 13.18
N MET A 104 -7.52 -9.92 14.40
CA MET A 104 -8.97 -9.87 14.62
C MET A 104 -9.58 -8.53 14.18
N LEU A 105 -8.92 -7.42 14.52
CA LEU A 105 -9.32 -6.08 14.07
C LEU A 105 -9.25 -5.95 12.55
N ASP A 106 -8.19 -6.50 11.94
CA ASP A 106 -8.05 -6.50 10.48
C ASP A 106 -9.22 -7.20 9.78
N GLN A 107 -9.56 -8.41 10.23
CA GLN A 107 -10.68 -9.16 9.69
C GLN A 107 -12.01 -8.44 9.93
N PHE A 108 -12.21 -7.85 11.10
CA PHE A 108 -13.40 -7.08 11.42
C PHE A 108 -13.57 -5.87 10.49
N LEU A 109 -12.50 -5.10 10.24
CA LEU A 109 -12.52 -3.95 9.33
C LEU A 109 -12.74 -4.38 7.87
N ALA A 110 -12.18 -5.51 7.44
CA ALA A 110 -12.40 -6.05 6.10
C ALA A 110 -13.88 -6.41 5.85
N LEU A 111 -14.56 -6.97 6.86
CA LEU A 111 -15.99 -7.27 6.79
C LEU A 111 -16.83 -5.98 6.73
N LEU A 112 -16.52 -5.00 7.58
CA LEU A 112 -17.23 -3.71 7.59
C LEU A 112 -17.09 -2.92 6.27
N SER A 113 -15.92 -2.97 5.62
CA SER A 113 -15.72 -2.26 4.34
C SER A 113 -16.51 -2.88 3.19
N THR A 114 -16.75 -4.19 3.23
CA THR A 114 -17.61 -4.90 2.27
C THR A 114 -19.08 -4.53 2.46
N ASP A 115 -19.54 -4.36 3.70
CA ASP A 115 -20.90 -3.93 4.02
C ASP A 115 -21.16 -2.47 3.64
N LEU A 116 -20.17 -1.58 3.81
CA LEU A 116 -20.28 -0.18 3.37
C LEU A 116 -20.32 -0.05 1.84
N TRP A 117 -19.63 -0.93 1.11
CA TRP A 117 -19.73 -0.99 -0.36
C TRP A 117 -21.14 -1.43 -0.81
N GLY A 118 -21.70 -2.47 -0.18
CA GLY A 118 -23.08 -2.90 -0.42
C GLY A 118 -24.14 -1.85 -0.05
N PHE A 119 -23.86 -0.99 0.93
CA PHE A 119 -24.73 0.14 1.27
C PHE A 119 -24.62 1.30 0.26
N SER A 120 -23.44 1.49 -0.35
CA SER A 120 -23.23 2.51 -1.38
C SER A 120 -23.85 2.14 -2.74
N GLU A 121 -23.96 0.84 -3.06
CA GLU A 121 -24.68 0.36 -4.26
C GLU A 121 -26.21 0.25 -4.05
N GLY A 122 -26.70 0.30 -2.81
CA GLY A 122 -28.14 0.30 -2.50
C GLY A 122 -28.84 1.67 -2.61
N ALA A 123 -28.10 2.75 -2.88
CA ALA A 123 -28.63 4.12 -2.90
C ALA A 123 -28.78 4.72 -4.32
N VAL A 124 -28.63 3.93 -5.39
CA VAL A 124 -28.92 4.38 -6.76
C VAL A 124 -29.77 3.32 -7.48
N THR A 125 -31.06 3.22 -7.13
CA THR A 125 -32.17 2.97 -8.08
C THR A 125 -33.51 3.15 -7.38
N LYS A 126 -33.88 4.41 -7.20
CA LYS A 126 -35.23 4.96 -7.33
C LYS A 126 -34.92 6.24 -8.09
N ASP A 127 -35.23 6.39 -9.37
CA ASP A 127 -36.56 6.42 -9.94
C ASP A 127 -36.48 6.16 -11.45
N LEU A 128 -37.20 5.17 -11.98
CA LEU A 128 -37.87 5.28 -13.28
C LEU A 128 -39.11 4.38 -13.22
N CYS A 129 -40.20 5.04 -12.87
CA CYS A 129 -41.58 4.59 -13.00
C CYS A 129 -41.90 4.16 -14.44
N GLY A 130 -42.77 3.15 -14.59
CA GLY A 130 -43.68 3.11 -15.74
C GLY A 130 -43.86 1.76 -16.42
N SER A 131 -44.85 0.99 -15.95
CA SER A 131 -45.72 0.15 -16.78
C SER A 131 -45.18 -1.15 -17.37
N CYS A 132 -45.45 -2.26 -16.66
CA CYS A 132 -45.75 -3.54 -17.30
C CYS A 132 -47.22 -3.54 -17.78
N PRO A 133 -47.52 -3.97 -19.02
CA PRO A 133 -48.74 -4.70 -19.31
C PRO A 133 -48.46 -6.20 -19.29
N ALA A 134 -49.29 -6.91 -18.52
CA ALA A 134 -49.33 -8.36 -18.45
C ALA A 134 -49.80 -8.97 -19.79
N ARG A 135 -49.23 -10.12 -20.15
CA ARG A 135 -49.82 -11.08 -21.08
C ARG A 135 -49.95 -12.41 -20.36
#